data_AF-A0A8R1XQP6-F1
#
_entry.id   AF-A0A8R1XQP6-F1
#
_cell.length_a   1.000
_cell.length_b   1.000
_cell.length_c   1.000
_cell.angle_alpha   90.00
_cell.angle_beta   90.00
_cell.angle_gamma   90.00
#
_symmetry.space_group_name_H-M   'P 1'
#
loop_
_entity.id
_entity.type
_entity.pdbx_description
1 polymer ?
#
loop_
_entity_poly.entity_id
_entity_poly.type
_entity_poly.pdbx_seq_one_letter_code
_entity_poly.pdbx_strand_id
1 'polypeptide(L)'
;MSSVYNIIVSQKVWNGDQLAVHLFAYKELLNLVKELDMNQIDEIMDVTSICLKKENELPSLDLLRVSAELLSLIEGKAEVLNGKKLTQKNWSINFRIVIRRLLQTPVIAHRAPSTSNELFFDQYLPVLFELSDELVSLIGTQWFESDPDFLLLLSSLSSIRLQEVFRKQTSIKEAFIHGRLHCQFARCGEYTNILSDEKAAKLCGTLRESAIYTCEYYQNCEENSDDLKKVIISTFQFLCIYIDFGGLVTLPSEYTRNLGEIVLRLAVSCCGISLVPLECLAKVICELPNLPCTTLDTITDTLKKCYNKANEEDIIRILDTLHVQLQGSIPSRKWCPAVSLCKVVELLQQIKSE
;
A
#
# COMPACT_ATOMS: atom_id res chain seq x y z
N MET A 1 -3.30 -23.28 -21.74
CA MET A 1 -3.83 -23.05 -20.38
C MET A 1 -4.30 -24.36 -19.75
N SER A 2 -5.30 -25.04 -20.32
CA SER A 2 -5.86 -26.29 -19.77
C SER A 2 -4.82 -27.38 -19.47
N SER A 3 -3.81 -27.57 -20.30
CA SER A 3 -2.75 -28.57 -20.06
C SER A 3 -1.93 -28.29 -18.80
N VAL A 4 -1.46 -27.05 -18.60
CA VAL A 4 -0.66 -26.67 -17.42
C VAL A 4 -1.51 -26.68 -16.16
N TYR A 5 -2.72 -26.12 -16.22
CA TYR A 5 -3.69 -26.20 -15.13
C TYR A 5 -3.95 -27.67 -14.72
N ASN A 6 -4.29 -28.55 -15.67
CA ASN A 6 -4.54 -29.96 -15.39
C ASN A 6 -3.32 -30.66 -14.77
N ILE A 7 -2.10 -30.33 -15.20
CA ILE A 7 -0.87 -30.87 -14.59
C ILE A 7 -0.78 -30.45 -13.11
N ILE A 8 -1.00 -29.17 -12.81
CA ILE A 8 -0.93 -28.62 -11.45
C ILE A 8 -1.94 -29.31 -10.53
N VAL A 9 -3.22 -29.35 -10.94
CA VAL A 9 -4.32 -29.81 -10.08
C VAL A 9 -4.47 -31.33 -10.00
N SER A 10 -3.97 -32.09 -11.00
CA SER A 10 -4.07 -33.56 -10.99
C SER A 10 -3.06 -34.24 -10.06
N GLN A 11 -1.99 -33.55 -9.68
CA GLN A 11 -0.98 -34.07 -8.77
C GLN A 11 -1.34 -33.80 -7.30
N LYS A 12 -1.23 -34.83 -6.46
CA LYS A 12 -1.52 -34.72 -5.02
C LYS A 12 -0.36 -34.19 -4.18
N VAL A 13 0.87 -34.40 -4.64
CA VAL A 13 2.09 -34.07 -3.88
C VAL A 13 3.05 -33.37 -4.82
N TRP A 14 3.48 -32.19 -4.38
CA TRP A 14 4.44 -31.36 -5.11
C TRP A 14 5.74 -31.22 -4.32
N ASN A 15 6.87 -31.26 -5.03
CA ASN A 15 8.08 -30.57 -4.61
C ASN A 15 7.90 -29.06 -4.90
N GLY A 16 8.33 -28.20 -3.97
CA GLY A 16 8.09 -26.77 -4.06
C GLY A 16 8.67 -26.12 -5.31
N ASP A 17 9.90 -26.49 -5.70
CA ASP A 17 10.58 -25.93 -6.87
C ASP A 17 9.94 -26.41 -8.17
N GLN A 18 9.51 -27.69 -8.22
CA GLN A 18 8.77 -28.22 -9.36
C GLN A 18 7.44 -27.50 -9.55
N LEU A 19 6.69 -27.28 -8.47
CA LEU A 19 5.43 -26.52 -8.54
C LEU A 19 5.68 -25.08 -8.96
N ALA A 20 6.76 -24.44 -8.49
CA ALA A 20 7.11 -23.08 -8.88
C ALA A 20 7.29 -22.94 -10.40
N VAL A 21 7.96 -23.90 -11.05
CA VAL A 21 8.13 -23.92 -12.51
C VAL A 21 6.80 -24.00 -13.24
N HIS A 22 5.89 -24.87 -12.81
CA HIS A 22 4.56 -24.99 -13.44
C HIS A 22 3.67 -23.79 -13.16
N LEU A 23 3.75 -23.22 -11.96
CA LEU A 23 3.00 -22.03 -11.58
C LEU A 23 3.48 -20.80 -12.37
N PHE A 24 4.79 -20.71 -12.64
CA PHE A 24 5.36 -19.69 -13.52
C PHE A 24 4.81 -19.84 -14.94
N ALA A 25 4.82 -21.05 -15.50
CA ALA A 25 4.24 -21.30 -16.82
C ALA A 25 2.72 -20.97 -16.86
N TYR A 26 1.98 -21.26 -15.78
CA TYR A 26 0.57 -20.89 -15.68
C TYR A 26 0.39 -19.37 -15.66
N LYS A 27 1.17 -18.64 -14.85
CA LYS A 27 1.18 -17.17 -14.80
C LYS A 27 1.46 -16.55 -16.17
N GLU A 28 2.46 -17.04 -16.90
CA GLU A 28 2.76 -16.56 -18.26
C GLU A 28 1.62 -16.83 -19.25
N LEU A 29 0.93 -17.96 -19.14
CA LEU A 29 -0.28 -18.22 -19.94
C LEU A 29 -1.44 -17.32 -19.52
N LEU A 30 -1.56 -17.01 -18.23
CA LEU A 30 -2.59 -16.14 -17.69
C LEU A 30 -2.38 -14.69 -18.15
N ASN A 31 -1.12 -14.24 -18.32
CA ASN A 31 -0.80 -12.93 -18.90
C ASN A 31 -1.43 -12.75 -20.30
N LEU A 32 -1.47 -13.81 -21.11
CA LEU A 32 -1.94 -13.77 -22.50
C LEU A 32 -3.46 -13.77 -22.67
N VAL A 33 -4.23 -14.15 -21.64
CA VAL A 33 -5.70 -14.17 -21.72
C VAL A 33 -6.33 -12.88 -21.23
N LYS A 34 -7.51 -12.54 -21.75
CA LYS A 34 -8.27 -11.36 -21.30
C LYS A 34 -9.09 -11.63 -20.04
N GLU A 35 -9.71 -12.80 -19.96
CA GLU A 35 -10.62 -13.16 -18.89
C GLU A 35 -9.99 -14.18 -17.94
N LEU A 36 -10.29 -14.04 -16.65
CA LEU A 36 -9.83 -14.94 -15.60
C LEU A 36 -10.89 -16.00 -15.30
N ASP A 37 -10.49 -17.28 -15.30
CA ASP A 37 -11.31 -18.34 -14.71
C ASP A 37 -11.02 -18.44 -13.22
N MET A 38 -11.90 -17.84 -12.41
CA MET A 38 -11.73 -17.82 -10.96
C MET A 38 -11.79 -19.20 -10.30
N ASN A 39 -12.45 -20.19 -10.91
CA ASN A 39 -12.46 -21.55 -10.36
C ASN A 39 -11.09 -22.20 -10.54
N GLN A 40 -10.46 -22.03 -11.71
CA GLN A 40 -9.09 -22.52 -11.94
C GLN A 40 -8.08 -21.84 -11.01
N ILE A 41 -8.23 -20.52 -10.82
CA ILE A 41 -7.39 -19.77 -9.89
C ILE A 41 -7.56 -20.31 -8.48
N ASP A 42 -8.79 -20.47 -7.99
CA ASP A 42 -9.06 -20.99 -6.65
C ASP A 42 -8.38 -22.36 -6.43
N GLU A 43 -8.52 -23.29 -7.38
CA GLU A 43 -7.90 -24.62 -7.28
C GLU A 43 -6.36 -24.58 -7.31
N ILE A 44 -5.77 -23.73 -8.15
CA ILE A 44 -4.32 -23.55 -8.21
C ILE A 44 -3.80 -22.95 -6.90
N MET A 45 -4.50 -21.94 -6.36
CA MET A 45 -4.13 -21.34 -5.08
C MET A 45 -4.26 -22.33 -3.93
N ASP A 46 -5.27 -23.22 -3.96
CA ASP A 46 -5.42 -24.30 -2.98
C ASP A 46 -4.22 -25.26 -3.03
N VAL A 47 -3.85 -25.78 -4.21
CA VAL A 47 -2.67 -26.65 -4.38
C VAL A 47 -1.39 -25.96 -3.91
N THR A 48 -1.21 -24.69 -4.29
CA THR A 48 -0.04 -23.88 -3.91
C THR A 48 0.03 -23.71 -2.40
N SER A 49 -1.07 -23.33 -1.76
CA SER A 49 -1.14 -23.14 -0.31
C SER A 49 -0.86 -24.42 0.48
N ILE A 50 -1.33 -25.58 -0.01
CA ILE A 50 -1.07 -26.89 0.59
C ILE A 50 0.41 -27.23 0.49
N CYS A 51 1.04 -26.98 -0.67
CA CYS A 51 2.47 -27.21 -0.86
C CYS A 51 3.33 -26.34 0.09
N LEU A 52 2.95 -25.07 0.27
CA LEU A 52 3.63 -24.12 1.16
C LEU A 52 3.46 -24.44 2.65
N LYS A 53 2.33 -25.04 3.04
CA LYS A 53 1.97 -25.29 4.44
C LYS A 53 2.81 -26.37 5.14
N LYS A 54 3.62 -27.16 4.43
CA LYS A 54 4.48 -28.20 5.02
C LYS A 54 5.19 -27.67 6.27
N GLU A 55 5.01 -28.34 7.41
CA GLU A 55 5.36 -27.80 8.74
C GLU A 55 6.83 -27.98 9.11
N ASN A 56 7.49 -29.01 8.58
CA ASN A 56 8.83 -29.41 9.00
C ASN A 56 9.96 -28.78 8.18
N GLU A 57 9.64 -27.98 7.16
CA GLU A 57 10.61 -27.46 6.20
C GLU A 57 10.26 -26.01 5.83
N LEU A 58 11.28 -25.23 5.46
CA LEU A 58 11.05 -23.93 4.85
C LEU A 58 10.47 -24.14 3.44
N PRO A 59 9.40 -23.41 3.07
CA PRO A 59 8.87 -23.50 1.72
C PRO A 59 9.86 -22.95 0.71
N SER A 60 9.79 -23.46 -0.52
CA SER A 60 10.56 -22.94 -1.65
C SER A 60 10.34 -21.44 -1.79
N LEU A 61 11.44 -20.68 -1.80
CA LEU A 61 11.43 -19.24 -1.97
C LEU A 61 10.90 -18.86 -3.37
N ASP A 62 11.23 -19.65 -4.39
CA ASP A 62 10.75 -19.42 -5.75
C ASP A 62 9.24 -19.65 -5.82
N LEU A 63 8.71 -20.66 -5.11
CA LEU A 63 7.26 -20.86 -5.02
C LEU A 63 6.55 -19.67 -4.36
N LEU A 64 7.12 -19.10 -3.29
CA LEU A 64 6.57 -17.89 -2.67
C LEU A 64 6.59 -16.70 -3.64
N ARG A 65 7.69 -16.48 -4.36
CA ARG A 65 7.83 -15.39 -5.34
C ARG A 65 6.80 -15.49 -6.46
N VAL A 66 6.71 -16.65 -7.11
CA VAL A 66 5.75 -16.82 -8.20
C VAL A 66 4.30 -16.75 -7.72
N SER A 67 4.04 -17.11 -6.44
CA SER A 67 2.72 -16.92 -5.84
C SER A 67 2.36 -15.44 -5.72
N ALA A 68 3.30 -14.61 -5.26
CA ALA A 68 3.10 -13.15 -5.18
C ALA A 68 2.91 -12.54 -6.56
N GLU A 69 3.74 -12.91 -7.55
CA GLU A 69 3.59 -12.45 -8.93
C GLU A 69 2.26 -12.87 -9.57
N LEU A 70 1.80 -14.09 -9.30
CA LEU A 70 0.50 -14.56 -9.77
C LEU A 70 -0.65 -13.77 -9.13
N LEU A 71 -0.59 -13.51 -7.83
CA LEU A 71 -1.61 -12.72 -7.12
C LEU A 71 -1.66 -11.28 -7.63
N SER A 72 -0.51 -10.66 -7.86
CA SER A 72 -0.41 -9.32 -8.46
C SER A 72 -1.04 -9.28 -9.86
N LEU A 73 -0.81 -10.31 -10.68
CA LEU A 73 -1.44 -10.43 -11.99
C LEU A 73 -2.97 -10.57 -11.89
N ILE A 74 -3.46 -11.35 -10.92
CA ILE A 74 -4.90 -11.52 -10.70
C ILE A 74 -5.51 -10.20 -10.25
N GLU A 75 -4.89 -9.50 -9.31
CA GLU A 75 -5.35 -8.18 -8.81
C GLU A 75 -5.47 -7.17 -9.95
N GLY A 76 -4.46 -7.07 -10.82
CA GLY A 76 -4.47 -6.13 -11.95
C GLY A 76 -5.47 -6.47 -13.06
N LYS A 77 -6.01 -7.69 -13.10
CA LYS A 77 -7.01 -8.13 -14.10
C LYS A 77 -8.43 -8.23 -13.55
N ALA A 78 -8.59 -8.35 -12.24
CA ALA A 78 -9.88 -8.57 -11.64
C ALA A 78 -10.53 -7.23 -11.27
N GLU A 79 -11.33 -6.67 -12.19
CA GLU A 79 -11.99 -5.36 -12.00
C GLU A 79 -12.83 -5.30 -10.71
N VAL A 80 -13.48 -6.40 -10.31
CA VAL A 80 -14.24 -6.50 -9.07
C VAL A 80 -14.21 -7.94 -8.53
N LEU A 81 -13.40 -8.19 -7.50
CA LEU A 81 -13.52 -9.41 -6.71
C LEU A 81 -14.39 -9.17 -5.48
N ASN A 82 -15.29 -10.11 -5.21
CA ASN A 82 -16.02 -10.11 -3.95
C ASN A 82 -15.10 -10.67 -2.84
N GLY A 83 -14.26 -9.80 -2.27
CA GLY A 83 -13.26 -10.15 -1.25
C GLY A 83 -13.82 -10.97 -0.08
N LYS A 84 -15.09 -10.74 0.32
CA LYS A 84 -15.77 -11.53 1.36
C LYS A 84 -15.90 -13.02 1.05
N LYS A 85 -15.96 -13.42 -0.23
CA LYS A 85 -15.96 -14.84 -0.61
C LYS A 85 -14.56 -15.45 -0.54
N LEU A 86 -13.52 -14.64 -0.72
CA LEU A 86 -12.13 -15.10 -0.74
C LEU A 86 -11.57 -15.32 0.68
N THR A 87 -12.04 -14.56 1.68
CA THR A 87 -11.62 -14.73 3.08
C THR A 87 -11.89 -16.11 3.65
N GLN A 88 -12.93 -16.80 3.15
CA GLN A 88 -13.35 -18.13 3.61
C GLN A 88 -12.66 -19.28 2.86
N LYS A 89 -11.83 -18.98 1.86
CA LYS A 89 -11.15 -20.01 1.06
C LYS A 89 -10.00 -20.63 1.86
N ASN A 90 -9.79 -21.93 1.66
CA ASN A 90 -8.73 -22.67 2.33
C ASN A 90 -7.35 -22.10 2.02
N TRP A 91 -7.08 -21.76 0.76
CA TRP A 91 -5.83 -21.13 0.38
C TRP A 91 -5.56 -19.83 1.14
N SER A 92 -6.56 -18.95 1.26
CA SER A 92 -6.44 -17.67 1.97
C SER A 92 -6.02 -17.86 3.43
N ILE A 93 -6.62 -18.84 4.11
CA ILE A 93 -6.28 -19.20 5.49
C ILE A 93 -4.86 -19.80 5.57
N ASN A 94 -4.54 -20.73 4.66
CA ASN A 94 -3.24 -21.39 4.62
C ASN A 94 -2.09 -20.42 4.34
N PHE A 95 -2.26 -19.46 3.42
CA PHE A 95 -1.27 -18.41 3.18
C PHE A 95 -1.02 -17.58 4.44
N ARG A 96 -2.07 -17.17 5.16
CA ARG A 96 -1.93 -16.45 6.43
C ARG A 96 -1.11 -17.24 7.44
N ILE A 97 -1.41 -18.53 7.60
CA ILE A 97 -0.67 -19.42 8.52
C ILE A 97 0.80 -19.52 8.11
N VAL A 98 1.09 -19.72 6.83
CA VAL A 98 2.47 -19.82 6.30
C VAL A 98 3.23 -18.52 6.54
N ILE A 99 2.67 -17.38 6.15
CA ILE A 99 3.31 -16.07 6.30
C ILE A 99 3.57 -15.80 7.78
N ARG A 100 2.57 -15.98 8.65
CA ARG A 100 2.72 -15.80 10.09
C ARG A 100 3.85 -16.65 10.65
N ARG A 101 3.87 -17.94 10.34
CA ARG A 101 4.91 -18.87 10.79
C ARG A 101 6.31 -18.40 10.37
N LEU A 102 6.46 -17.97 9.12
CA LEU A 102 7.74 -17.51 8.59
C LEU A 102 8.18 -16.16 9.20
N LEU A 103 7.26 -15.22 9.39
CA LEU A 103 7.53 -13.95 10.09
C LEU A 103 7.90 -14.15 11.57
N GLN A 104 7.48 -15.26 12.18
CA GLN A 104 7.85 -15.65 13.55
C GLN A 104 9.11 -16.51 13.62
N THR A 105 9.68 -16.92 12.49
CA THR A 105 10.89 -17.75 12.45
C THR A 105 12.12 -16.86 12.68
N PRO A 106 12.88 -17.01 13.78
CA PRO A 106 13.94 -16.07 14.15
C PRO A 106 15.02 -15.86 13.07
N VAL A 107 15.38 -16.92 12.35
CA VAL A 107 16.36 -16.88 11.23
C VAL A 107 15.88 -16.02 10.05
N ILE A 108 14.57 -15.83 9.88
CA ILE A 108 13.98 -14.99 8.84
C ILE A 108 13.73 -13.57 9.38
N ALA A 109 13.27 -13.46 10.64
CA ALA A 109 12.86 -12.21 11.24
C ALA A 109 14.03 -11.34 11.73
N HIS A 110 15.17 -11.94 12.08
CA HIS A 110 16.33 -11.25 12.62
C HIS A 110 17.53 -11.38 11.69
N ARG A 111 18.04 -10.24 11.23
CA ARG A 111 19.32 -10.16 10.54
C ARG A 111 20.44 -10.42 11.55
N ALA A 112 20.91 -11.66 11.63
CA ALA A 112 22.12 -11.97 12.39
C ALA A 112 23.36 -11.41 11.67
N PRO A 113 24.42 -11.02 12.40
CA PRO A 113 25.64 -10.49 11.79
C PRO A 113 26.43 -11.59 11.05
N SER A 114 26.17 -11.66 9.75
CA SER A 114 26.99 -12.19 8.66
C SER A 114 27.82 -13.45 8.95
N THR A 115 27.21 -14.62 8.73
CA THR A 115 27.89 -15.78 8.15
C THR A 115 27.35 -16.08 6.75
N SER A 116 28.15 -16.72 5.88
CA SER A 116 27.89 -16.85 4.43
C SER A 116 26.54 -17.49 4.05
N ASN A 117 25.93 -18.27 4.96
CA ASN A 117 24.63 -18.93 4.73
C ASN A 117 23.42 -18.03 5.05
N GLU A 118 23.62 -16.88 5.72
CA GLU A 118 22.52 -15.99 6.15
C GLU A 118 21.97 -15.11 5.01
N LEU A 119 22.76 -14.90 3.94
CA LEU A 119 22.34 -14.15 2.75
C LEU A 119 21.10 -14.75 2.04
N PHE A 120 20.79 -16.02 2.27
CA PHE A 120 19.60 -16.67 1.71
C PHE A 120 18.32 -16.30 2.48
N PHE A 121 18.39 -16.19 3.81
CA PHE A 121 17.22 -15.92 4.64
C PHE A 121 16.75 -14.47 4.54
N ASP A 122 17.67 -13.54 4.33
CA ASP A 122 17.39 -12.12 4.05
C ASP A 122 16.44 -11.92 2.85
N GLN A 123 16.32 -12.91 1.96
CA GLN A 123 15.46 -12.85 0.78
C GLN A 123 13.99 -13.24 1.05
N TYR A 124 13.70 -13.97 2.13
CA TYR A 124 12.32 -14.35 2.44
C TYR A 124 11.49 -13.14 2.84
N LEU A 125 12.04 -12.26 3.68
CA LEU A 125 11.27 -11.21 4.31
C LEU A 125 10.63 -10.24 3.28
N PRO A 126 11.34 -9.72 2.26
CA PRO A 126 10.73 -8.92 1.21
C PRO A 126 9.60 -9.65 0.48
N VAL A 127 9.79 -10.94 0.16
CA VAL A 127 8.79 -11.76 -0.54
C VAL A 127 7.55 -11.99 0.33
N LEU A 128 7.70 -12.14 1.65
CA LEU A 128 6.57 -12.29 2.57
C LEU A 128 5.74 -11.02 2.67
N PHE A 129 6.38 -9.84 2.65
CA PHE A 129 5.65 -8.57 2.62
C PHE A 129 4.95 -8.35 1.28
N GLU A 130 5.61 -8.65 0.16
CA GLU A 130 5.00 -8.59 -1.17
C GLU A 130 3.77 -9.51 -1.23
N LEU A 131 3.92 -10.77 -0.81
CA LEU A 131 2.82 -11.72 -0.78
C LEU A 131 1.67 -11.25 0.13
N SER A 132 1.99 -10.66 1.28
CA SER A 132 0.98 -10.10 2.19
C SER A 132 0.23 -8.92 1.57
N ASP A 133 0.93 -8.03 0.88
CA ASP A 133 0.35 -6.87 0.20
C ASP A 133 -0.62 -7.28 -0.90
N GLU A 134 -0.22 -8.23 -1.75
CA GLU A 134 -1.08 -8.75 -2.82
C GLU A 134 -2.29 -9.51 -2.26
N LEU A 135 -2.12 -10.31 -1.22
CA LEU A 135 -3.23 -11.00 -0.56
C LEU A 135 -4.24 -10.03 0.06
N VAL A 136 -3.78 -9.01 0.80
CA VAL A 136 -4.67 -8.03 1.42
C VAL A 136 -5.36 -7.17 0.37
N SER A 137 -4.67 -6.81 -0.71
CA SER A 137 -5.25 -6.04 -1.81
C SER A 137 -6.34 -6.82 -2.53
N LEU A 138 -6.14 -8.12 -2.73
CA LEU A 138 -7.10 -9.00 -3.39
C LEU A 138 -8.30 -9.37 -2.50
N ILE A 139 -8.05 -9.71 -1.24
CA ILE A 139 -9.06 -10.25 -0.31
C ILE A 139 -9.77 -9.14 0.46
N GLY A 140 -9.09 -8.04 0.74
CA GLY A 140 -9.54 -6.95 1.60
C GLY A 140 -9.14 -7.12 3.08
N THR A 141 -9.36 -6.06 3.86
CA THR A 141 -8.98 -5.98 5.28
C THR A 141 -9.71 -7.00 6.16
N GLN A 142 -10.82 -7.58 5.71
CA GLN A 142 -11.53 -8.65 6.41
C GLN A 142 -10.68 -9.92 6.57
N TRP A 143 -9.60 -10.07 5.79
CA TRP A 143 -8.65 -11.17 5.96
C TRP A 143 -8.01 -11.24 7.35
N PHE A 144 -7.94 -10.10 8.05
CA PHE A 144 -7.41 -10.00 9.40
C PHE A 144 -8.43 -10.33 10.49
N GLU A 145 -9.74 -10.38 10.18
CA GLU A 145 -10.82 -10.56 11.17
C GLU A 145 -10.66 -11.84 11.98
N SER A 146 -10.30 -12.93 11.30
CA SER A 146 -10.08 -14.24 11.94
C SER A 146 -8.74 -14.38 12.66
N ASP A 147 -7.81 -13.44 12.50
CA ASP A 147 -6.51 -13.45 13.18
C ASP A 147 -5.96 -12.03 13.41
N PRO A 148 -6.52 -11.27 14.36
CA PRO A 148 -6.04 -9.91 14.66
C PRO A 148 -4.58 -9.84 15.14
N ASP A 149 -4.04 -10.93 15.72
CA ASP A 149 -2.65 -10.95 16.16
C ASP A 149 -1.67 -11.00 14.97
N PHE A 150 -2.08 -11.63 13.86
CA PHE A 150 -1.33 -11.56 12.62
C PHE A 150 -1.27 -10.13 12.06
N LEU A 151 -2.36 -9.37 12.11
CA LEU A 151 -2.36 -7.96 11.72
C LEU A 151 -1.32 -7.16 12.53
N LEU A 152 -1.32 -7.32 13.86
CA LEU A 152 -0.37 -6.62 14.74
C LEU A 152 1.08 -7.02 14.49
N LEU A 153 1.33 -8.30 14.24
CA LEU A 153 2.66 -8.79 13.87
C LEU A 153 3.13 -8.16 12.55
N LEU A 154 2.28 -8.23 11.52
CA LEU A 154 2.60 -7.74 10.19
C LEU A 154 2.80 -6.21 10.19
N SER A 155 1.97 -5.46 10.90
CA SER A 155 2.11 -4.00 11.01
C SER A 155 3.37 -3.60 11.75
N SER A 156 3.70 -4.27 12.86
CA SER A 156 4.90 -3.99 13.64
C SER A 156 6.18 -4.24 12.84
N LEU A 157 6.25 -5.39 12.15
CA LEU A 157 7.41 -5.71 11.30
C LEU A 157 7.48 -4.77 10.09
N SER A 158 6.35 -4.46 9.46
CA SER A 158 6.30 -3.49 8.34
C SER A 158 6.75 -2.09 8.76
N SER A 159 6.42 -1.65 9.98
CA SER A 159 6.88 -0.37 10.53
C SER A 159 8.41 -0.30 10.69
N ILE A 160 9.03 -1.39 11.14
CA ILE A 160 10.51 -1.49 11.20
C ILE A 160 11.09 -1.40 9.79
N ARG A 161 10.52 -2.13 8.82
CA ARG A 161 10.97 -2.08 7.43
C ARG A 161 10.78 -0.70 6.78
N LEU A 162 9.74 0.03 7.16
CA LEU A 162 9.51 1.38 6.68
C LEU A 162 10.65 2.34 7.08
N GLN A 163 11.28 2.14 8.25
CA GLN A 163 12.49 2.89 8.60
C GLN A 163 13.66 2.55 7.68
N GLU A 164 13.81 1.28 7.28
CA GLU A 164 14.84 0.87 6.33
C GLU A 164 14.61 1.46 4.94
N VAL A 165 13.35 1.57 4.51
CA VAL A 165 12.95 2.31 3.30
C VAL A 165 13.43 3.76 3.38
N PHE A 166 13.13 4.48 4.47
CA PHE A 166 13.55 5.87 4.64
C PHE A 166 15.07 6.03 4.79
N ARG A 167 15.77 5.00 5.26
CA ARG A 167 17.24 4.94 5.27
C ARG A 167 17.86 4.51 3.93
N LYS A 168 17.05 4.33 2.89
CA LYS A 168 17.46 3.89 1.55
C LYS A 168 18.20 2.54 1.58
N GLN A 169 17.82 1.66 2.51
CA GLN A 169 18.40 0.32 2.68
C GLN A 169 17.62 -0.77 1.95
N THR A 170 16.51 -0.40 1.30
CA THR A 170 15.61 -1.29 0.57
C THR A 170 15.41 -0.82 -0.87
N SER A 171 14.77 -1.66 -1.68
CA SER A 171 14.37 -1.29 -3.03
C SER A 171 13.18 -0.30 -3.05
N ILE A 172 13.00 0.43 -4.16
CA ILE A 172 11.81 1.27 -4.39
C ILE A 172 10.53 0.40 -4.42
N LYS A 173 10.63 -0.83 -4.95
CA LYS A 173 9.51 -1.78 -4.96
C LYS A 173 9.02 -2.06 -3.54
N GLU A 174 9.94 -2.32 -2.61
CA GLU A 174 9.61 -2.51 -1.19
C GLU A 174 8.95 -1.26 -0.58
N ALA A 175 9.35 -0.05 -0.98
CA ALA A 175 8.71 1.18 -0.51
C ALA A 175 7.21 1.21 -0.85
N PHE A 176 6.83 0.83 -2.07
CA PHE A 176 5.43 0.72 -2.49
C PHE A 176 4.65 -0.35 -1.73
N ILE A 177 5.26 -1.52 -1.51
CA ILE A 177 4.66 -2.61 -0.71
C ILE A 177 4.36 -2.11 0.71
N HIS A 178 5.35 -1.52 1.38
CA HIS A 178 5.17 -1.03 2.75
C HIS A 178 4.20 0.15 2.82
N GLY A 179 4.21 1.05 1.85
CA GLY A 179 3.24 2.14 1.72
C GLY A 179 1.80 1.65 1.62
N ARG A 180 1.53 0.71 0.69
CA ARG A 180 0.20 0.08 0.52
C ARG A 180 -0.24 -0.65 1.78
N LEU A 181 0.63 -1.48 2.37
CA LEU A 181 0.33 -2.18 3.62
C LEU A 181 -0.07 -1.21 4.74
N HIS A 182 0.66 -0.10 4.92
CA HIS A 182 0.32 0.91 5.92
C HIS A 182 -1.03 1.58 5.65
N CYS A 183 -1.41 1.81 4.39
CA CYS A 183 -2.78 2.24 4.05
C CYS A 183 -3.84 1.23 4.51
N GLN A 184 -3.58 -0.07 4.34
CA GLN A 184 -4.51 -1.12 4.79
C GLN A 184 -4.59 -1.22 6.30
N PHE A 185 -3.46 -1.06 7.00
CA PHE A 185 -3.42 -1.04 8.47
C PHE A 185 -4.18 0.17 9.04
N ALA A 186 -4.00 1.35 8.45
CA ALA A 186 -4.74 2.55 8.83
C ALA A 186 -6.26 2.35 8.70
N ARG A 187 -6.72 1.75 7.59
CA ARG A 187 -8.13 1.41 7.39
C ARG A 187 -8.66 0.40 8.41
N CYS A 188 -7.83 -0.56 8.86
CA CYS A 188 -8.21 -1.48 9.92
C CYS A 188 -8.42 -0.75 11.26
N GLY A 189 -7.58 0.24 11.58
CA GLY A 189 -7.69 1.03 12.80
C GLY A 189 -8.95 1.92 12.86
N GLU A 190 -9.40 2.42 11.71
CA GLU A 190 -10.52 3.37 11.65
C GLU A 190 -11.88 2.72 11.38
N TYR A 191 -11.96 1.83 10.38
CA TYR A 191 -13.25 1.43 9.78
C TYR A 191 -13.74 0.04 10.18
N THR A 192 -12.97 -0.70 10.98
CA THR A 192 -13.27 -2.12 11.19
C THR A 192 -13.52 -2.44 12.65
N ASN A 193 -14.61 -3.18 12.91
CA ASN A 193 -14.87 -3.82 14.20
C ASN A 193 -13.97 -5.07 14.43
N ILE A 194 -12.87 -5.19 13.68
CA ILE A 194 -11.97 -6.35 13.69
C ILE A 194 -11.19 -6.41 15.00
N LEU A 195 -10.90 -5.26 15.62
CA LEU A 195 -10.03 -5.15 16.77
C LEU A 195 -10.80 -4.87 18.05
N SER A 196 -10.43 -5.56 19.12
CA SER A 196 -10.75 -5.12 20.48
C SER A 196 -9.99 -3.83 20.80
N ASP A 197 -10.48 -3.04 21.76
CA ASP A 197 -9.87 -1.77 22.17
C ASP A 197 -8.36 -1.88 22.47
N GLU A 198 -7.94 -2.96 23.14
CA GLU A 198 -6.53 -3.20 23.44
C GLU A 198 -5.69 -3.39 22.17
N LYS A 199 -6.19 -4.17 21.20
CA LYS A 199 -5.49 -4.43 19.93
C LYS A 199 -5.52 -3.19 19.04
N ALA A 200 -6.63 -2.45 19.02
CA ALA A 200 -6.75 -1.20 18.31
C ALA A 200 -5.74 -0.17 18.84
N ALA A 201 -5.59 -0.05 20.17
CA ALA A 201 -4.59 0.81 20.78
C ALA A 201 -3.16 0.44 20.38
N LYS A 202 -2.82 -0.87 20.34
CA LYS A 202 -1.52 -1.35 19.86
C LYS A 202 -1.27 -0.97 18.40
N LEU A 203 -2.24 -1.20 17.52
CA LEU A 203 -2.14 -0.84 16.11
C LEU A 203 -1.96 0.68 15.93
N CYS A 204 -2.73 1.49 16.65
CA CYS A 204 -2.60 2.95 16.63
C CYS A 204 -1.22 3.41 17.10
N GLY A 205 -0.63 2.73 18.10
CA GLY A 205 0.76 2.96 18.52
C GLY A 205 1.75 2.74 17.37
N THR A 206 1.65 1.59 16.69
CA THR A 206 2.49 1.29 15.52
C THR A 206 2.31 2.30 14.38
N LEU A 207 1.07 2.66 14.04
CA LEU A 207 0.79 3.63 12.98
C LEU A 207 1.33 5.03 13.33
N ARG A 208 1.22 5.43 14.60
CA ARG A 208 1.80 6.68 15.10
C ARG A 208 3.31 6.70 14.93
N GLU A 209 4.01 5.62 15.26
CA GLU A 209 5.45 5.51 15.03
C GLU A 209 5.80 5.61 13.54
N SER A 210 5.11 4.86 12.68
CA SER A 210 5.29 4.96 11.22
C SER A 210 5.03 6.38 10.69
N ALA A 211 4.04 7.08 11.22
CA ALA A 211 3.75 8.48 10.85
C ALA A 211 4.86 9.43 11.31
N ILE A 212 5.43 9.23 12.50
CA ILE A 212 6.59 10.01 12.97
C ILE A 212 7.78 9.83 12.03
N TYR A 213 8.16 8.59 11.69
CA TYR A 213 9.26 8.33 10.76
C TYR A 213 9.00 8.94 9.37
N THR A 214 7.75 8.89 8.90
CA THR A 214 7.35 9.49 7.62
C THR A 214 7.48 11.02 7.65
N CYS A 215 7.00 11.67 8.71
CA CYS A 215 7.14 13.12 8.87
C CYS A 215 8.59 13.56 9.01
N GLU A 216 9.40 12.83 9.78
CA GLU A 216 10.84 13.07 9.93
C GLU A 216 11.56 12.97 8.58
N TYR A 217 11.26 11.93 7.79
CA TYR A 217 11.80 11.78 6.44
C TYR A 217 11.40 12.94 5.52
N TYR A 218 10.13 13.37 5.56
CA TYR A 218 9.63 14.47 4.73
C TYR A 218 10.23 15.84 5.09
N GLN A 219 10.54 16.05 6.38
CA GLN A 219 11.21 17.26 6.85
C GLN A 219 12.66 17.34 6.38
N ASN A 220 13.39 16.22 6.45
CA ASN A 220 14.82 16.15 6.12
C ASN A 220 15.10 15.91 4.62
N CYS A 221 14.05 15.77 3.82
CA CYS A 221 14.17 15.59 2.40
C CYS A 221 14.53 16.92 1.70
N GLU A 222 15.83 17.09 1.40
CA GLU A 222 16.35 18.22 0.60
C GLU A 222 16.63 17.84 -0.87
N GLU A 223 16.79 16.56 -1.17
CA GLU A 223 17.14 16.06 -2.51
C GLU A 223 15.91 15.93 -3.42
N ASN A 224 16.06 16.26 -4.72
CA ASN A 224 14.99 16.21 -5.72
C ASN A 224 15.11 15.04 -6.72
N SER A 225 15.73 13.92 -6.33
CA SER A 225 15.86 12.76 -7.22
C SER A 225 14.52 12.05 -7.44
N ASP A 226 14.35 11.44 -8.63
CA ASP A 226 13.13 10.72 -8.96
C ASP A 226 12.90 9.50 -8.06
N ASP A 227 13.98 8.83 -7.62
CA ASP A 227 13.89 7.71 -6.69
C ASP A 227 13.36 8.14 -5.33
N LEU A 228 13.79 9.30 -4.84
CA LEU A 228 13.26 9.86 -3.60
C LEU A 228 11.78 10.25 -3.76
N LYS A 229 11.40 10.85 -4.89
CA LYS A 229 10.00 11.18 -5.17
C LYS A 229 9.13 9.92 -5.20
N LYS A 230 9.63 8.80 -5.75
CA LYS A 230 8.92 7.52 -5.72
C LYS A 230 8.73 7.00 -4.30
N VAL A 231 9.73 7.14 -3.42
CA VAL A 231 9.58 6.81 -1.99
C VAL A 231 8.50 7.70 -1.35
N ILE A 232 8.51 9.02 -1.59
CA ILE A 232 7.46 9.91 -1.10
C ILE A 232 6.09 9.46 -1.60
N ILE A 233 5.93 9.24 -2.91
CA ILE A 233 4.68 8.80 -3.52
C ILE A 233 4.16 7.52 -2.84
N SER A 234 5.06 6.57 -2.55
CA SER A 234 4.69 5.30 -1.93
C SER A 234 4.10 5.47 -0.52
N THR A 235 4.57 6.44 0.26
CA THR A 235 4.14 6.63 1.66
C THR A 235 3.16 7.78 1.86
N PHE A 236 2.95 8.62 0.84
CA PHE A 236 2.14 9.83 0.93
C PHE A 236 0.69 9.53 1.30
N GLN A 237 0.10 8.53 0.63
CA GLN A 237 -1.29 8.16 0.88
C GLN A 237 -1.51 7.67 2.32
N PHE A 238 -0.55 6.92 2.88
CA PHE A 238 -0.61 6.50 4.28
C PHE A 238 -0.67 7.71 5.22
N LEU A 239 0.21 8.70 5.05
CA LEU A 239 0.22 9.89 5.90
C LEU A 239 -1.09 10.68 5.76
N CYS A 240 -1.63 10.82 4.55
CA CYS A 240 -2.92 11.48 4.35
C CYS A 240 -4.07 10.71 5.03
N ILE A 241 -4.16 9.38 4.86
CA ILE A 241 -5.18 8.58 5.57
C ILE A 241 -5.03 8.77 7.08
N TYR A 242 -3.80 8.74 7.59
CA TYR A 242 -3.52 8.96 9.02
C TYR A 242 -4.01 10.31 9.55
N ILE A 243 -3.84 11.37 8.75
CA ILE A 243 -4.32 12.72 9.08
C ILE A 243 -5.84 12.80 9.01
N ASP A 244 -6.46 12.21 8.00
CA ASP A 244 -7.90 12.29 7.72
C ASP A 244 -8.75 11.79 8.90
N PHE A 245 -8.34 10.69 9.56
CA PHE A 245 -9.03 10.18 10.75
C PHE A 245 -8.66 10.87 12.07
N GLY A 246 -7.87 11.95 12.00
CA GLY A 246 -7.49 12.76 13.16
C GLY A 246 -6.15 12.36 13.81
N GLY A 247 -5.35 11.50 13.19
CA GLY A 247 -4.05 11.09 13.73
C GLY A 247 -3.06 12.24 13.95
N LEU A 248 -3.24 13.36 13.25
CA LEU A 248 -2.40 14.56 13.35
C LEU A 248 -2.23 15.06 14.80
N VAL A 249 -3.30 15.01 15.62
CA VAL A 249 -3.25 15.53 17.01
C VAL A 249 -2.39 14.66 17.94
N THR A 250 -2.07 13.43 17.54
CA THR A 250 -1.27 12.50 18.32
C THR A 250 0.24 12.63 18.06
N LEU A 251 0.61 13.39 17.02
CA LEU A 251 1.98 13.58 16.59
C LEU A 251 2.68 14.69 17.40
N PRO A 252 3.99 14.55 17.69
CA PRO A 252 4.76 15.60 18.34
C PRO A 252 4.79 16.91 17.51
N SER A 253 4.73 18.06 18.19
CA SER A 253 4.64 19.37 17.52
C SER A 253 5.83 19.74 16.64
N GLU A 254 7.01 19.17 16.91
CA GLU A 254 8.22 19.31 16.08
C GLU A 254 8.01 18.76 14.66
N TYR A 255 7.19 17.71 14.51
CA TYR A 255 6.87 17.13 13.21
C TYR A 255 5.69 17.80 12.52
N THR A 256 4.77 18.42 13.28
CA THR A 256 3.51 18.94 12.73
C THR A 256 3.52 20.43 12.42
N ARG A 257 4.40 21.24 13.05
CA ARG A 257 4.36 22.71 12.95
C ARG A 257 4.37 23.23 11.50
N ASN A 258 5.21 22.67 10.63
CA ASN A 258 5.31 23.10 9.22
C ASN A 258 4.78 22.04 8.25
N LEU A 259 3.99 21.07 8.75
CA LEU A 259 3.62 19.90 7.97
C LEU A 259 2.79 20.27 6.73
N GLY A 260 1.87 21.23 6.81
CA GLY A 260 1.08 21.67 5.65
C GLY A 260 1.94 22.20 4.51
N GLU A 261 2.92 23.06 4.81
CA GLU A 261 3.87 23.57 3.83
C GLU A 261 4.72 22.45 3.21
N ILE A 262 5.23 21.53 4.04
CA ILE A 262 6.05 20.41 3.59
C ILE A 262 5.25 19.48 2.67
N VAL A 263 4.06 19.06 3.09
CA VAL A 263 3.19 18.16 2.33
C VAL A 263 2.78 18.80 1.00
N LEU A 264 2.45 20.10 0.98
CA LEU A 264 2.20 20.83 -0.26
C LEU A 264 3.41 20.83 -1.19
N ARG A 265 4.59 21.20 -0.68
CA ARG A 265 5.85 21.23 -1.45
C ARG A 265 6.15 19.86 -2.06
N LEU A 266 6.05 18.80 -1.26
CA LEU A 266 6.32 17.44 -1.72
C LEU A 266 5.31 16.97 -2.74
N ALA A 267 4.01 17.21 -2.52
CA ALA A 267 2.96 16.84 -3.47
C ALA A 267 3.20 17.47 -4.85
N VAL A 268 3.47 18.78 -4.89
CA VAL A 268 3.78 19.54 -6.10
C VAL A 268 5.04 19.01 -6.79
N SER A 269 6.10 18.71 -6.02
CA SER A 269 7.36 18.19 -6.57
C SER A 269 7.22 16.81 -7.23
N CYS A 270 6.24 16.02 -6.77
CA CYS A 270 5.97 14.67 -7.27
C CYS A 270 5.08 14.64 -8.52
N CYS A 271 4.39 15.74 -8.87
CA CYS A 271 3.44 15.78 -9.99
C CYS A 271 4.02 15.44 -11.35
N GLY A 272 5.34 15.61 -11.54
CA GLY A 272 6.02 15.16 -12.75
C GLY A 272 6.07 13.64 -12.92
N ILE A 273 5.81 12.88 -11.85
CA ILE A 273 5.82 11.41 -11.83
C ILE A 273 4.41 10.86 -11.56
N SER A 274 3.68 11.44 -10.60
CA SER A 274 2.36 10.97 -10.20
C SER A 274 1.51 12.10 -9.62
N LEU A 275 0.22 12.11 -9.95
CA LEU A 275 -0.77 13.02 -9.37
C LEU A 275 -1.33 12.53 -8.03
N VAL A 276 -1.04 11.29 -7.63
CA VAL A 276 -1.57 10.67 -6.39
C VAL A 276 -1.31 11.53 -5.15
N PRO A 277 -0.12 12.13 -4.93
CA PRO A 277 0.10 13.01 -3.79
C PRO A 277 -0.81 14.24 -3.77
N LEU A 278 -1.07 14.87 -4.93
CA LEU A 278 -2.00 16.01 -4.99
C LEU A 278 -3.44 15.57 -4.72
N GLU A 279 -3.84 14.41 -5.22
CA GLU A 279 -5.16 13.85 -4.91
C GLU A 279 -5.32 13.57 -3.42
N CYS A 280 -4.31 12.99 -2.78
CA CYS A 280 -4.33 12.73 -1.35
C CYS A 280 -4.32 14.02 -0.54
N LEU A 281 -3.50 15.02 -0.94
CA LEU A 281 -3.48 16.35 -0.34
C LEU A 281 -4.85 17.02 -0.42
N ALA A 282 -5.51 16.96 -1.58
CA ALA A 282 -6.82 17.56 -1.78
C ALA A 282 -7.85 17.07 -0.77
N LYS A 283 -7.79 15.79 -0.38
CA LYS A 283 -8.71 15.17 0.60
C LYS A 283 -8.50 15.70 2.02
N VAL A 284 -7.26 16.01 2.40
CA VAL A 284 -6.90 16.40 3.78
C VAL A 284 -6.49 17.86 3.95
N ILE A 285 -6.64 18.68 2.90
CA ILE A 285 -6.15 20.06 2.88
C ILE A 285 -6.67 20.91 4.04
N CYS A 286 -7.91 20.68 4.47
CA CYS A 286 -8.55 21.41 5.56
C CYS A 286 -8.03 21.01 6.97
N GLU A 287 -7.35 19.86 7.09
CA GLU A 287 -6.80 19.36 8.35
C GLU A 287 -5.34 19.78 8.57
N LEU A 288 -4.67 20.24 7.51
CA LEU A 288 -3.24 20.56 7.56
C LEU A 288 -2.97 21.90 8.26
N PRO A 289 -1.99 21.95 9.18
CA PRO A 289 -1.62 23.19 9.86
C PRO A 289 -0.76 24.08 8.97
N ASN A 290 -0.89 25.40 9.14
CA ASN A 290 0.02 26.40 8.57
C ASN A 290 0.21 26.32 7.05
N LEU A 291 -0.86 26.04 6.32
CA LEU A 291 -0.84 26.12 4.86
C LEU A 291 -0.56 27.57 4.40
N PRO A 292 0.36 27.79 3.43
CA PRO A 292 0.58 29.10 2.85
C PRO A 292 -0.68 29.67 2.20
N CYS A 293 -0.84 31.00 2.19
CA CYS A 293 -1.95 31.66 1.48
C CYS A 293 -1.92 31.42 -0.05
N THR A 294 -0.78 31.01 -0.60
CA THR A 294 -0.58 30.66 -2.02
C THR A 294 -0.88 29.19 -2.33
N THR A 295 -1.38 28.41 -1.37
CA THR A 295 -1.58 26.95 -1.52
C THR A 295 -2.39 26.59 -2.75
N LEU A 296 -3.60 27.16 -2.88
CA LEU A 296 -4.47 26.85 -4.01
C LEU A 296 -3.89 27.31 -5.34
N ASP A 297 -3.28 28.50 -5.40
CA ASP A 297 -2.60 28.99 -6.59
C ASP A 297 -1.50 28.02 -7.03
N THR A 298 -0.71 27.53 -6.08
CA THR A 298 0.36 26.57 -6.33
C THR A 298 -0.20 25.26 -6.89
N ILE A 299 -1.31 24.75 -6.32
CA ILE A 299 -1.96 23.54 -6.80
C ILE A 299 -2.53 23.75 -8.21
N THR A 300 -3.31 24.81 -8.45
CA THR A 300 -3.93 25.07 -9.75
C THR A 300 -2.89 25.31 -10.85
N ASP A 301 -1.82 26.05 -10.56
CA ASP A 301 -0.74 26.29 -11.53
C ASP A 301 0.02 25.00 -11.86
N THR A 302 0.20 24.13 -10.86
CA THR A 302 0.84 22.83 -11.06
C THR A 302 -0.03 21.91 -11.91
N LEU A 303 -1.33 21.81 -11.60
CA LEU A 303 -2.27 21.00 -12.37
C LEU A 303 -2.36 21.49 -13.83
N LYS A 304 -2.40 22.82 -14.05
CA LYS A 304 -2.40 23.40 -15.39
C LYS A 304 -1.12 23.05 -16.17
N LYS A 305 0.04 23.03 -15.52
CA LYS A 305 1.32 22.61 -16.15
C LYS A 305 1.36 21.12 -16.47
N CYS A 306 0.72 20.30 -15.65
CA CYS A 306 0.68 18.85 -15.82
C CYS A 306 -0.45 18.39 -16.76
N TYR A 307 -1.43 19.26 -17.06
CA TYR A 307 -2.61 18.92 -17.85
C TYR A 307 -2.28 18.40 -19.23
N ASN A 308 -2.80 17.22 -19.53
CA ASN A 308 -2.83 16.62 -20.86
C ASN A 308 -4.01 15.65 -20.95
N LYS A 309 -4.34 15.21 -22.17
CA LYS A 309 -5.49 14.33 -22.40
C LYS A 309 -5.44 13.00 -21.63
N ALA A 310 -4.26 12.50 -21.25
CA ALA A 310 -4.13 11.23 -20.55
C ALA A 310 -4.44 11.32 -19.05
N ASN A 311 -4.36 12.51 -18.44
CA ASN A 311 -4.59 12.71 -17.00
C ASN A 311 -5.76 13.67 -16.69
N GLU A 312 -6.57 13.99 -17.69
CA GLU A 312 -7.69 14.92 -17.56
C GLU A 312 -8.67 14.51 -16.45
N GLU A 313 -9.10 13.24 -16.42
CA GLU A 313 -10.02 12.73 -15.39
C GLU A 313 -9.45 12.83 -13.97
N ASP A 314 -8.15 12.58 -13.81
CA ASP A 314 -7.46 12.72 -12.52
C ASP A 314 -7.43 14.17 -12.07
N ILE A 315 -7.14 15.11 -12.97
CA ILE A 315 -7.13 16.54 -12.68
C ILE A 315 -8.52 17.03 -12.29
N ILE A 316 -9.56 16.62 -13.04
CA ILE A 316 -10.95 16.95 -12.71
C ILE A 316 -11.29 16.41 -11.32
N ARG A 317 -10.95 15.15 -11.01
CA ARG A 317 -11.20 14.54 -9.69
C ARG A 317 -10.50 15.30 -8.56
N ILE A 318 -9.25 15.75 -8.75
CA ILE A 318 -8.52 16.56 -7.77
C ILE A 318 -9.22 17.89 -7.53
N LEU A 319 -9.59 18.60 -8.60
CA LEU A 319 -10.23 19.90 -8.51
C LEU A 319 -11.64 19.81 -7.90
N ASP A 320 -12.43 18.80 -8.27
CA ASP A 320 -13.74 18.54 -7.66
C ASP A 320 -13.60 18.19 -6.17
N THR A 321 -12.58 17.40 -5.79
CA THR A 321 -12.27 17.09 -4.38
C THR A 321 -11.93 18.35 -3.59
N LEU A 322 -11.05 19.22 -4.13
CA LEU A 322 -10.72 20.50 -3.52
C LEU A 322 -11.98 21.37 -3.36
N HIS A 323 -12.82 21.43 -4.39
CA HIS A 323 -14.06 22.20 -4.34
C HIS A 323 -14.98 21.73 -3.20
N VAL A 324 -15.18 20.42 -3.06
CA VAL A 324 -16.00 19.82 -2.00
C VAL A 324 -15.41 20.10 -0.62
N GLN A 325 -14.11 19.85 -0.42
CA GLN A 325 -13.45 20.02 0.89
C GLN A 325 -13.49 21.46 1.39
N LEU A 326 -13.40 22.43 0.46
CA LEU A 326 -13.38 23.85 0.78
C LEU A 326 -14.76 24.49 0.91
N GLN A 327 -15.79 23.94 0.23
CA GLN A 327 -17.17 24.35 0.45
C GLN A 327 -17.75 23.76 1.75
N GLY A 328 -17.39 22.51 2.07
CA GLY A 328 -17.90 21.78 3.23
C GLY A 328 -17.24 22.17 4.56
N SER A 329 -16.18 22.96 4.56
CA SER A 329 -15.48 23.33 5.79
C SER A 329 -16.38 24.16 6.71
N ILE A 330 -16.71 23.59 7.88
CA ILE A 330 -17.42 24.27 8.96
C ILE A 330 -16.66 25.57 9.32
N PRO A 331 -17.33 26.71 9.55
CA PRO A 331 -16.68 27.99 9.89
C PRO A 331 -15.71 27.95 11.09
N SER A 332 -15.73 26.89 11.89
CA SER A 332 -14.80 26.67 13.01
C SER A 332 -13.42 26.18 12.58
N ARG A 333 -13.25 25.67 11.35
CA ARG A 333 -11.94 25.31 10.80
C ARG A 333 -11.25 26.58 10.33
N LYS A 334 -10.06 26.88 10.85
CA LYS A 334 -9.24 28.05 10.50
C LYS A 334 -8.69 27.93 9.08
N TRP A 335 -9.56 27.91 8.08
CA TRP A 335 -9.14 28.07 6.70
C TRP A 335 -9.04 29.57 6.41
N CYS A 336 -7.90 30.01 5.90
CA CYS A 336 -7.68 31.41 5.55
C CYS A 336 -8.41 31.68 4.21
N PRO A 337 -9.51 32.46 4.18
CA PRO A 337 -10.40 32.55 3.02
C PRO A 337 -9.85 33.51 1.93
N ALA A 338 -8.54 33.72 1.87
CA ALA A 338 -7.96 34.69 0.93
C ALA A 338 -7.83 34.14 -0.50
N VAL A 339 -8.00 32.82 -0.73
CA VAL A 339 -8.02 32.28 -2.08
C VAL A 339 -9.45 32.07 -2.55
N SER A 340 -9.78 32.73 -3.66
CA SER A 340 -11.08 32.57 -4.29
C SER A 340 -11.22 31.16 -4.85
N LEU A 341 -12.25 30.44 -4.40
CA LEU A 341 -12.77 29.24 -5.06
C LEU A 341 -13.00 29.46 -6.56
N CYS A 342 -13.14 30.72 -7.01
CA CYS A 342 -13.20 31.08 -8.42
C CYS A 342 -12.09 30.44 -9.24
N LYS A 343 -10.82 30.40 -8.80
CA LYS A 343 -9.74 29.81 -9.62
C LYS A 343 -9.89 28.30 -9.84
N VAL A 344 -10.32 27.57 -8.80
CA VAL A 344 -10.60 26.13 -8.90
C VAL A 344 -11.77 25.91 -9.87
N VAL A 345 -12.82 26.72 -9.74
CA VAL A 345 -14.00 26.67 -10.63
C VAL A 345 -13.66 27.08 -12.07
N GLU A 346 -12.85 28.12 -12.27
CA GLU A 346 -12.39 28.61 -13.57
C GLU A 346 -11.57 27.54 -14.29
N LEU A 347 -10.61 26.90 -13.60
CA LEU A 347 -9.82 25.82 -14.19
C LEU A 347 -10.71 24.60 -14.51
N LEU A 348 -11.64 24.23 -13.62
CA LEU A 348 -12.63 23.18 -13.89
C LEU A 348 -13.48 23.50 -15.12
N GLN A 349 -13.95 24.74 -15.26
CA GLN A 349 -14.74 25.18 -16.40
C GLN A 349 -13.92 25.19 -17.69
N GLN A 350 -12.67 25.65 -17.62
CA GLN A 350 -11.76 25.65 -18.76
C GLN A 350 -11.55 24.21 -19.27
N ILE A 351 -11.19 23.28 -18.39
CA ILE A 351 -10.96 21.87 -18.76
C ILE A 351 -12.25 21.23 -19.30
N LYS A 352 -13.40 21.45 -18.65
CA LYS A 352 -14.70 20.89 -19.11
C LYS A 352 -15.21 21.49 -20.43
N SER A 353 -14.59 22.56 -20.93
CA SER A 353 -14.99 23.25 -22.17
C SER A 353 -14.11 22.96 -23.38
N GLU A 354 -12.94 22.34 -23.17
CA GLU A 354 -12.06 21.79 -24.22
C GLU A 354 -12.54 20.39 -24.65
#